data_AF-A0A7J9XU76-F1
#
_entry.id   AF-A0A7J9XU76-F1
#
_cell.length_a   1.000
_cell.length_b   1.000
_cell.length_c   1.000
_cell.angle_alpha   90.00
_cell.angle_beta   90.00
_cell.angle_gamma   90.00
#
_symmetry.space_group_name_H-M   'P 1'
#
loop_
_entity.id
_entity.type
_entity.pdbx_description
1 polymer ?
#
loop_
_entity_poly.entity_id
_entity_poly.type
_entity_poly.pdbx_seq_one_letter_code
_entity_poly.pdbx_strand_id
1 'polypeptide(L)'
;MARPRLRSRRDRGVVERRGSRPPRRCGAGRHGAGRRRDPPAYGWLSSRHGEHEITWHNAGTGGFRSYVGYDRATGRGVVVLGNTAEPVEAIGLRLLGVAAAGADDRDGWSYPTVVAGLMCLYAAGCGLFAALRRGGRRPDRIGLVALATEAAIALIAAYVIAAWTLLPPALWTGGGAIAAGGLAVLGQSWTRLPVRAGGRAWSRWSGVILRLGLVAAGVGYLVAVA
;
A
#
# COMPACT_ATOMS: atom_id res chain seq x y z
N MET A 1 -35.15 74.39 -1.07
CA MET A 1 -34.89 73.72 -2.36
C MET A 1 -33.45 74.02 -2.80
N ALA A 2 -32.56 73.03 -2.79
CA ALA A 2 -31.35 72.91 -3.63
C ALA A 2 -30.68 71.56 -3.32
N ARG A 3 -30.55 70.70 -4.33
CA ARG A 3 -30.09 69.30 -4.23
C ARG A 3 -28.55 69.22 -4.04
N PRO A 4 -28.01 68.26 -3.25
CA PRO A 4 -26.57 67.97 -3.25
C PRO A 4 -26.18 67.08 -4.44
N ARG A 5 -24.97 67.33 -4.97
CA ARG A 5 -24.35 66.69 -6.12
C ARG A 5 -23.92 65.25 -5.82
N LEU A 6 -24.29 64.32 -6.70
CA LEU A 6 -23.66 63.00 -6.85
C LEU A 6 -22.35 63.16 -7.61
N ARG A 7 -21.22 62.71 -7.04
CA ARG A 7 -20.11 62.17 -7.84
C ARG A 7 -19.33 61.10 -7.10
N SER A 8 -18.99 60.08 -7.88
CA SER A 8 -18.65 58.70 -7.55
C SER A 8 -17.47 58.48 -6.60
N ARG A 9 -17.74 57.64 -5.61
CA ARG A 9 -16.78 56.82 -4.85
C ARG A 9 -16.18 55.77 -5.79
N ARG A 10 -14.85 55.69 -5.92
CA ARG A 10 -14.16 54.48 -6.39
C ARG A 10 -13.46 53.86 -5.19
N ASP A 11 -14.12 52.87 -4.61
CA ASP A 11 -13.55 51.90 -3.69
C ASP A 11 -12.44 51.10 -4.39
N ARG A 12 -11.23 51.11 -3.83
CA ARG A 12 -10.33 49.95 -3.85
C ARG A 12 -10.03 49.60 -2.39
N GLY A 13 -11.00 48.94 -1.76
CA GLY A 13 -10.79 48.30 -0.47
C GLY A 13 -9.86 47.12 -0.63
N VAL A 14 -8.63 47.27 -0.14
CA VAL A 14 -7.83 46.12 0.31
C VAL A 14 -8.60 45.52 1.48
N VAL A 15 -9.24 44.38 1.25
CA VAL A 15 -9.87 43.61 2.32
C VAL A 15 -8.76 42.87 3.03
N GLU A 16 -8.11 43.52 3.99
CA GLU A 16 -7.31 42.84 4.99
C GLU A 16 -8.27 42.14 5.96
N ARG A 17 -8.64 40.90 5.63
CA ARG A 17 -9.25 40.00 6.63
C ARG A 17 -8.16 39.59 7.61
N ARG A 18 -7.93 40.41 8.63
CA ARG A 18 -7.41 39.91 9.91
C ARG A 18 -8.42 38.87 10.43
N GLY A 19 -8.14 37.60 10.17
CA GLY A 19 -8.81 36.49 10.83
C GLY A 19 -8.42 36.46 12.31
N SER A 20 -8.99 37.34 13.13
CA SER A 20 -8.82 37.38 14.58
C SER A 20 -9.69 36.34 15.31
N ARG A 21 -10.02 35.22 14.67
CA ARG A 21 -10.75 34.12 15.31
C ARG A 21 -9.83 32.92 15.45
N PRO A 22 -9.46 32.51 16.68
CA PRO A 22 -8.76 31.26 16.87
C PRO A 22 -9.66 30.12 16.36
N PRO A 23 -9.09 29.06 15.76
CA PRO A 23 -9.87 27.88 15.40
C PRO A 23 -10.61 27.38 16.65
N ARG A 24 -11.90 27.12 16.50
CA ARG A 24 -12.74 26.61 17.60
C ARG A 24 -12.14 25.28 18.06
N ARG A 25 -11.70 25.24 19.32
CA ARG A 25 -11.28 24.02 20.00
C ARG A 25 -12.47 23.07 20.11
N CYS A 26 -12.49 22.04 19.26
CA CYS A 26 -13.30 20.85 19.50
C CYS A 26 -12.43 19.83 20.23
N GLY A 27 -12.81 19.47 21.47
CA GLY A 27 -12.28 18.31 22.20
C GLY A 27 -11.06 18.58 23.08
N ALA A 28 -11.30 18.93 24.34
CA ALA A 28 -10.31 18.76 25.41
C ALA A 28 -10.31 17.28 25.84
N GLY A 29 -9.52 16.45 25.16
CA GLY A 29 -9.12 15.13 25.64
C GLY A 29 -7.83 15.25 26.45
N ARG A 30 -7.91 14.95 27.75
CA ARG A 30 -6.77 14.92 28.68
C ARG A 30 -6.12 13.54 28.57
N HIS A 31 -5.03 13.44 27.81
CA HIS A 31 -4.15 12.26 27.80
C HIS A 31 -2.70 12.74 27.96
N GLY A 32 -1.91 11.95 28.69
CA GLY A 32 -0.59 12.29 29.22
C GLY A 32 0.44 12.77 28.20
N ALA A 33 1.57 13.24 28.71
CA ALA A 33 2.64 13.97 28.03
C ALA A 33 3.35 13.22 26.88
N GLY A 34 2.60 12.83 25.84
CA GLY A 34 3.08 12.22 24.61
C GLY A 34 2.12 12.54 23.47
N ARG A 35 2.60 13.31 22.48
CA ARG A 35 1.97 13.63 21.18
C ARG A 35 0.44 13.87 21.21
N ARG A 36 0.03 15.13 21.41
CA ARG A 36 -1.36 15.54 21.15
C ARG A 36 -1.56 15.80 19.66
N ARG A 37 -2.50 15.08 19.03
CA ARG A 37 -2.96 15.33 17.67
C ARG A 37 -4.26 16.12 17.70
N ASP A 38 -4.32 17.18 16.91
CA ASP A 38 -5.58 17.90 16.70
C ASP A 38 -6.40 17.21 15.59
N PRO A 39 -7.74 17.41 15.59
CA PRO A 39 -8.60 16.85 14.56
C PRO A 39 -8.15 17.25 13.15
N PRO A 40 -8.26 16.35 12.15
CA PRO A 40 -7.96 16.70 10.77
C PRO A 40 -8.79 17.88 10.28
N ALA A 41 -8.17 18.81 9.54
CA ALA A 41 -8.85 19.95 8.94
C ALA A 41 -8.29 20.24 7.56
N TYR A 42 -9.16 20.39 6.55
CA TYR A 42 -8.79 20.67 5.15
C TYR A 42 -7.74 19.70 4.56
N GLY A 43 -7.77 18.42 4.98
CA GLY A 43 -6.79 17.41 4.56
C GLY A 43 -5.47 17.44 5.31
N TRP A 44 -5.26 18.36 6.26
CA TRP A 44 -4.04 18.44 7.06
C TRP A 44 -4.24 17.86 8.45
N LEU A 45 -3.15 17.31 8.98
CA LEU A 45 -3.03 16.89 10.36
C LEU A 45 -2.14 17.90 11.10
N SER A 46 -2.43 18.09 12.39
CA SER A 46 -1.56 18.87 13.28
C SER A 46 -1.16 18.03 14.48
N SER A 47 0.13 18.05 14.81
CA SER A 47 0.66 17.35 15.98
C SER A 47 1.68 18.19 16.72
N ARG A 48 1.56 18.21 18.05
CA ARG A 48 2.51 18.91 18.92
C ARG A 48 3.61 17.98 19.42
N HIS A 49 4.86 18.42 19.26
CA HIS A 49 6.09 17.74 19.71
C HIS A 49 6.92 18.73 20.54
N GLY A 50 6.72 18.74 21.86
CA GLY A 50 7.29 19.77 22.73
C GLY A 50 6.81 21.16 22.35
N GLU A 51 7.75 22.06 22.05
CA GLU A 51 7.48 23.43 21.58
C GLU A 51 7.09 23.52 20.10
N HIS A 52 7.25 22.43 19.33
CA HIS A 52 6.96 22.43 17.90
C HIS A 52 5.51 22.02 17.62
N GLU A 53 4.78 22.86 16.88
CA GLU A 53 3.48 22.51 16.30
C GLU A 53 3.66 22.25 14.81
N ILE A 54 3.62 20.98 14.43
CA ILE A 54 3.85 20.55 13.06
C ILE A 54 2.51 20.34 12.37
N THR A 55 2.27 21.06 11.28
CA THR A 55 1.19 20.79 10.33
C THR A 55 1.73 19.90 9.22
N TRP A 56 1.12 18.75 9.00
CA TRP A 56 1.65 17.74 8.09
C TRP A 56 0.56 16.93 7.40
N HIS A 57 0.96 16.28 6.31
CA HIS A 57 0.18 15.26 5.62
C HIS A 57 1.15 14.18 5.14
N ASN A 58 0.75 12.93 5.23
CA ASN A 58 1.44 11.81 4.60
C ASN A 58 0.53 11.09 3.61
N ALA A 59 1.12 10.41 2.63
CA ALA A 59 0.37 9.51 1.77
C ALA A 59 1.10 8.18 1.63
N GLY A 60 0.37 7.15 1.19
CA GLY A 60 0.93 5.85 0.90
C GLY A 60 0.13 5.16 -0.18
N THR A 61 0.83 4.62 -1.17
CA THR A 61 0.31 3.65 -2.13
C THR A 61 1.05 2.33 -1.94
N GLY A 62 0.61 1.26 -2.63
CA GLY A 62 1.24 -0.08 -2.60
C GLY A 62 2.65 -0.13 -3.21
N GLY A 63 3.54 0.77 -2.82
CA GLY A 63 4.92 0.86 -3.29
C GLY A 63 5.61 2.19 -2.96
N PHE A 64 4.86 3.21 -2.54
CA PHE A 64 5.40 4.54 -2.32
C PHE A 64 4.87 5.16 -1.04
N ARG A 65 5.69 5.99 -0.40
CA ARG A 65 5.31 6.76 0.79
C ARG A 65 5.76 8.20 0.63
N SER A 66 4.93 9.11 1.10
CA SER A 66 5.28 10.54 1.09
C SER A 66 4.93 11.18 2.41
N TYR A 67 5.66 12.24 2.73
CA TYR A 67 5.43 13.09 3.88
C TYR A 67 5.69 14.54 3.49
N VAL A 68 4.81 15.44 3.90
CA VAL A 68 5.02 16.89 3.90
C VAL A 68 4.74 17.39 5.31
N GLY A 69 5.66 18.16 5.86
CA GLY A 69 5.55 18.74 7.19
C GLY A 69 6.01 20.19 7.19
N TYR A 70 5.34 21.02 7.97
CA TYR A 70 5.63 22.44 8.12
C TYR A 70 5.56 22.83 9.60
N ASP A 71 6.65 23.42 10.11
CA ASP A 71 6.71 24.03 11.42
C ASP A 71 6.49 25.55 11.27
N ARG A 72 5.34 26.02 11.74
CA ARG A 72 4.98 27.44 11.64
C ARG A 72 5.84 28.33 12.54
N ALA A 73 6.36 27.80 13.65
CA ALA A 73 7.18 28.58 14.59
C ALA A 73 8.55 28.90 14.01
N THR A 74 9.16 27.93 13.32
CA THR A 74 10.48 28.09 12.70
C THR A 74 10.42 28.52 11.23
N GLY A 75 9.25 28.46 10.60
CA GLY A 75 9.07 28.74 9.18
C GLY A 75 9.66 27.68 8.26
N ARG A 76 9.99 26.49 8.79
CA ARG A 76 10.67 25.40 8.06
C ARG A 76 9.65 24.40 7.52
N GLY A 77 9.82 24.02 6.26
CA GLY A 77 9.06 22.95 5.61
C GLY A 77 9.96 21.83 5.13
N VAL A 78 9.47 20.59 5.21
CA VAL A 78 10.17 19.40 4.74
C VAL A 78 9.21 18.55 3.91
N VAL A 79 9.70 18.05 2.78
CA VAL A 79 9.03 17.03 1.96
C VAL A 79 9.95 15.82 1.85
N VAL A 80 9.40 14.64 2.08
CA VAL A 80 10.11 13.36 1.91
C VAL A 80 9.29 12.48 0.98
N LEU A 81 9.96 11.90 -0.03
CA LEU A 81 9.38 10.97 -0.98
C LEU A 81 10.17 9.66 -0.92
N GLY A 82 9.47 8.55 -0.73
CA GLY A 82 10.01 7.20 -0.71
C GLY A 82 9.41 6.36 -1.84
N ASN A 83 10.28 5.62 -2.53
CA ASN A 83 9.93 4.62 -3.55
C ASN A 83 9.74 3.21 -2.96
N THR A 84 9.43 3.15 -1.66
CA THR A 84 9.12 1.91 -0.95
C THR A 84 7.90 2.13 -0.05
N ALA A 85 7.38 1.05 0.52
CA ALA A 85 6.32 1.10 1.52
C ALA A 85 6.78 1.57 2.91
N GLU A 86 8.08 1.84 3.08
CA GLU A 86 8.65 2.22 4.37
C GLU A 86 8.15 3.60 4.83
N PRO A 87 7.77 3.75 6.12
CA PRO A 87 7.35 5.03 6.64
C PRO A 87 8.51 6.04 6.60
N VAL A 88 8.20 7.25 6.10
CA VAL A 88 9.18 8.34 5.92
C VAL A 88 8.99 9.48 6.91
N GLU A 89 7.96 9.41 7.76
CA GLU A 89 7.59 10.45 8.71
C GLU A 89 8.69 10.70 9.76
N ALA A 90 9.39 9.65 10.18
CA ALA A 90 10.50 9.76 11.12
C ALA A 90 11.63 10.63 10.55
N ILE A 91 11.95 10.45 9.28
CA ILE A 91 12.96 11.22 8.55
C ILE A 91 12.51 12.68 8.47
N GLY A 92 11.25 12.91 8.09
CA GLY A 92 10.67 14.26 7.99
C GLY A 92 10.72 15.03 9.31
N LEU A 93 10.35 14.39 10.42
CA LEU A 93 10.41 15.00 11.75
C LEU A 93 11.85 15.30 12.20
N ARG A 94 12.80 14.38 11.95
CA ARG A 94 14.22 14.61 12.26
C ARG A 94 14.77 15.82 11.48
N LEU A 95 14.41 15.98 10.21
CA LEU A 95 14.81 17.12 9.38
C LEU A 95 14.21 18.46 9.86
N LEU A 96 13.05 18.42 10.53
CA LEU A 96 12.44 19.58 11.18
C LEU A 96 13.07 19.90 12.54
N GLY A 97 14.06 19.13 12.99
CA GLY A 97 14.69 19.31 14.31
C GLY A 97 13.83 18.77 15.46
N VAL A 98 12.78 18.00 15.15
CA VAL A 98 11.92 17.39 16.16
C VAL A 98 12.49 16.03 16.52
N ALA A 99 12.82 15.85 17.80
CA ALA A 99 13.16 14.54 18.35
C ALA A 99 11.95 13.61 18.16
N ALA A 100 12.05 12.70 17.18
CA ALA A 100 11.01 11.74 16.88
C ALA A 100 10.99 10.64 17.96
N ALA A 101 10.53 10.97 19.17
CA ALA A 101 10.32 9.98 20.23
C ALA A 101 9.24 8.98 19.77
N GLY A 102 9.65 7.76 19.41
CA GLY A 102 8.75 6.66 19.03
C GLY A 102 8.24 6.69 17.58
N ALA A 103 9.01 7.20 16.61
CA ALA A 103 8.72 6.91 15.20
C ALA A 103 9.32 5.58 14.72
N ASP A 104 10.10 4.93 15.59
CA ASP A 104 10.79 3.63 15.39
C ASP A 104 9.93 2.42 15.83
N ASP A 105 8.76 2.65 16.44
CA ASP A 105 8.00 1.59 17.15
C ASP A 105 7.26 0.60 16.22
N ARG A 106 7.74 0.40 14.98
CA ARG A 106 7.22 -0.62 14.05
C ARG A 106 8.26 -1.68 13.67
N ASP A 107 9.18 -2.00 14.58
CA ASP A 107 10.10 -3.14 14.47
C ASP A 107 9.41 -4.52 14.32
N GLY A 108 8.07 -4.57 14.36
CA GLY A 108 7.27 -5.76 14.12
C GLY A 108 6.88 -5.94 12.65
N TRP A 109 6.74 -7.20 12.23
CA TRP A 109 6.24 -7.54 10.90
C TRP A 109 4.88 -6.89 10.68
N SER A 110 4.80 -5.98 9.70
CA SER A 110 3.53 -5.37 9.33
C SER A 110 2.57 -6.45 8.81
N TYR A 111 1.26 -6.30 9.05
CA TYR A 111 0.24 -7.22 8.50
C TYR A 111 0.45 -7.49 6.99
N PRO A 112 0.73 -6.49 6.14
CA PRO A 112 1.10 -6.72 4.75
C PRO A 112 2.31 -7.65 4.55
N THR A 113 3.37 -7.51 5.36
CA THR A 113 4.58 -8.36 5.29
C THR A 113 4.27 -9.82 5.60
N VAL A 114 3.50 -10.08 6.66
CA VAL A 114 3.10 -11.45 7.03
C VAL A 114 2.25 -12.07 5.92
N VAL A 115 1.26 -11.34 5.41
CA VAL A 115 0.38 -11.82 4.34
C VAL A 115 1.16 -12.12 3.07
N ALA A 116 2.09 -11.25 2.67
CA ALA A 116 2.93 -11.47 1.50
C ALA A 116 3.84 -12.71 1.66
N GLY A 117 4.38 -12.91 2.87
CA GLY A 117 5.19 -14.08 3.18
C GLY A 117 4.39 -15.38 3.08
N LEU A 118 3.18 -15.39 3.63
CA LEU A 118 2.26 -16.53 3.51
C LEU A 118 1.88 -16.80 2.04
N MET A 119 1.68 -15.77 1.23
CA MET A 119 1.41 -15.91 -0.20
C MET A 119 2.61 -16.51 -0.96
N CYS A 120 3.84 -16.11 -0.64
CA CYS A 120 5.05 -16.69 -1.21
C CYS A 120 5.22 -18.16 -0.82
N LEU A 121 4.99 -18.49 0.46
CA LEU A 121 5.01 -19.85 0.96
C LEU A 121 3.90 -20.70 0.32
N TYR A 122 2.72 -20.14 0.12
CA TYR A 122 1.62 -20.80 -0.58
C TYR A 122 1.99 -21.10 -2.04
N ALA A 123 2.54 -20.12 -2.77
CA ALA A 123 3.02 -20.32 -4.14
C ALA A 123 4.11 -21.41 -4.22
N ALA A 124 5.06 -21.38 -3.28
CA ALA A 124 6.09 -22.42 -3.14
C ALA A 124 5.46 -23.79 -2.85
N GLY A 125 4.47 -23.84 -1.97
CA GLY A 125 3.69 -25.04 -1.65
C GLY A 125 2.95 -25.59 -2.87
N CYS A 126 2.38 -24.73 -3.72
CA CYS A 126 1.80 -25.14 -4.99
C CYS A 126 2.85 -25.79 -5.91
N GLY A 127 4.03 -25.18 -6.07
CA GLY A 127 5.13 -25.75 -6.85
C GLY A 127 5.64 -27.08 -6.30
N LEU A 128 5.87 -27.15 -4.99
CA LEU A 128 6.34 -28.35 -4.32
C LEU A 128 5.30 -29.48 -4.42
N PHE A 129 4.01 -29.17 -4.23
CA PHE A 129 2.93 -30.12 -4.44
C PHE A 129 2.86 -30.59 -5.89
N ALA A 130 3.15 -29.73 -6.84
CA ALA A 130 3.32 -30.10 -8.24
C ALA A 130 4.48 -31.12 -8.38
N ALA A 131 5.66 -30.81 -7.86
CA ALA A 131 6.86 -31.63 -8.00
C ALA A 131 6.79 -32.98 -7.26
N LEU A 132 6.19 -33.01 -6.07
CA LEU A 132 6.18 -34.17 -5.17
C LEU A 132 4.95 -35.06 -5.31
N ARG A 133 4.03 -34.74 -6.22
CA ARG A 133 2.80 -35.51 -6.42
C ARG A 133 3.11 -36.96 -6.80
N ARG A 134 3.11 -37.83 -5.80
CA ARG A 134 3.24 -39.29 -5.90
C ARG A 134 1.97 -39.93 -5.34
N GLY A 135 0.87 -39.86 -6.09
CA GLY A 135 -0.39 -40.52 -5.72
C GLY A 135 -1.59 -39.57 -5.59
N GLY A 136 -2.70 -39.91 -6.26
CA GLY A 136 -3.94 -39.12 -6.36
C GLY A 136 -4.57 -39.21 -7.76
N ARG A 137 -5.75 -38.61 -7.95
CA ARG A 137 -6.45 -38.48 -9.26
C ARG A 137 -5.44 -38.17 -10.39
N ARG A 138 -5.54 -38.89 -11.52
CA ARG A 138 -4.60 -38.76 -12.64
C ARG A 138 -4.41 -37.28 -13.01
N PRO A 139 -3.16 -36.77 -13.07
CA PRO A 139 -2.90 -35.39 -13.45
C PRO A 139 -3.50 -35.09 -14.83
N ASP A 140 -4.04 -33.89 -14.98
CA ASP A 140 -4.65 -33.42 -16.22
C ASP A 140 -4.26 -31.97 -16.51
N ARG A 141 -4.23 -31.60 -17.79
CA ARG A 141 -3.74 -30.28 -18.24
C ARG A 141 -4.49 -29.12 -17.56
N ILE A 142 -5.80 -29.24 -17.39
CA ILE A 142 -6.64 -28.24 -16.70
C ILE A 142 -6.20 -28.06 -15.25
N GLY A 143 -5.85 -29.14 -14.56
CA GLY A 143 -5.36 -29.09 -13.18
C GLY A 143 -4.01 -28.39 -13.05
N LEU A 144 -3.13 -28.54 -14.04
CA LEU A 144 -1.85 -27.82 -14.08
C LEU A 144 -2.03 -26.33 -14.33
N VAL A 145 -2.87 -25.97 -15.30
CA VAL A 145 -3.19 -24.56 -15.57
C VAL A 145 -3.79 -23.93 -14.32
N ALA A 146 -4.78 -24.59 -13.69
CA ALA A 146 -5.41 -24.09 -12.48
C ALA A 146 -4.42 -23.87 -11.31
N LEU A 147 -3.43 -24.77 -11.15
CA LEU A 147 -2.39 -24.66 -10.13
C LEU A 147 -1.39 -23.54 -10.44
N ALA A 148 -0.99 -23.41 -11.71
CA ALA A 148 -0.11 -22.35 -12.17
C ALA A 148 -0.75 -20.97 -12.00
N THR A 149 -2.03 -20.85 -12.34
CA THR A 149 -2.78 -19.62 -12.15
C THR A 149 -2.91 -19.27 -10.67
N GLU A 150 -3.11 -20.25 -9.78
CA GLU A 150 -3.18 -20.01 -8.34
C GLU A 150 -1.86 -19.48 -7.77
N ALA A 151 -0.73 -20.09 -8.15
CA ALA A 151 0.59 -19.62 -7.76
C ALA A 151 0.88 -18.22 -8.30
N ALA A 152 0.46 -17.92 -9.54
CA ALA A 152 0.60 -16.60 -10.14
C ALA A 152 -0.23 -15.55 -9.41
N ILE A 153 -1.50 -15.83 -9.07
CA ILE A 153 -2.35 -14.92 -8.29
C ILE A 153 -1.70 -14.59 -6.95
N ALA A 154 -1.19 -15.60 -6.24
CA ALA A 154 -0.55 -15.40 -4.94
C ALA A 154 0.70 -14.49 -5.05
N LEU A 155 1.55 -14.71 -6.05
CA LEU A 155 2.75 -13.89 -6.27
C LEU A 155 2.40 -12.46 -6.71
N ILE A 156 1.41 -12.28 -7.60
CA ILE A 156 0.94 -10.96 -8.03
C ILE A 156 0.33 -10.21 -6.85
N ALA A 157 -0.50 -10.86 -6.03
CA ALA A 157 -1.10 -10.26 -4.85
C ALA A 157 -0.01 -9.85 -3.84
N ALA A 158 1.00 -10.68 -3.61
CA ALA A 158 2.14 -10.37 -2.75
C ALA A 158 2.97 -9.19 -3.26
N TYR A 159 3.09 -9.03 -4.58
CA TYR A 159 3.73 -7.87 -5.19
C TYR A 159 2.90 -6.58 -5.02
N VAL A 160 1.58 -6.64 -5.30
CA VAL A 160 0.67 -5.48 -5.24
C VAL A 160 0.60 -4.86 -3.86
N ILE A 161 0.70 -5.66 -2.80
CA ILE A 161 0.69 -5.15 -1.43
C ILE A 161 2.01 -4.49 -0.99
N ALA A 162 2.97 -4.28 -1.91
CA ALA A 162 4.25 -3.58 -1.69
C ALA A 162 5.21 -4.23 -0.68
N ALA A 163 4.76 -5.28 -0.03
CA ALA A 163 5.46 -5.96 1.04
C ALA A 163 6.69 -6.73 0.54
N TRP A 164 6.86 -6.88 -0.79
CA TRP A 164 8.09 -7.41 -1.39
C TRP A 164 9.33 -6.59 -1.00
N THR A 165 9.19 -5.31 -0.67
CA THR A 165 10.28 -4.47 -0.14
C THR A 165 10.66 -4.82 1.31
N LEU A 166 9.71 -5.38 2.07
CA LEU A 166 9.85 -5.75 3.48
C LEU A 166 10.14 -7.25 3.66
N LEU A 167 9.88 -8.06 2.64
CA LEU A 167 10.11 -9.49 2.69
C LEU A 167 11.62 -9.78 2.62
N PRO A 168 12.14 -10.67 3.48
CA PRO A 168 13.48 -11.22 3.30
C PRO A 168 13.65 -11.71 1.85
N PRO A 169 14.69 -11.25 1.11
CA PRO A 169 14.84 -11.56 -0.31
C PRO A 169 14.77 -13.06 -0.62
N ALA A 170 15.25 -13.90 0.29
CA ALA A 170 15.20 -15.36 0.17
C ALA A 170 13.77 -15.93 0.14
N LEU A 171 12.82 -15.35 0.87
CA LEU A 171 11.42 -15.81 0.84
C LEU A 171 10.75 -15.45 -0.50
N TRP A 172 11.06 -14.28 -1.03
CA TRP A 172 10.54 -13.83 -2.32
C TRP A 172 11.10 -14.64 -3.48
N THR A 173 12.43 -14.64 -3.63
CA THR A 173 13.10 -15.33 -4.75
C THR A 173 13.00 -16.84 -4.63
N GLY A 174 13.12 -17.38 -3.41
CA GLY A 174 12.94 -18.81 -3.14
C GLY A 174 11.50 -19.25 -3.38
N GLY A 175 10.51 -18.48 -2.91
CA GLY A 175 9.10 -18.79 -3.13
C GLY A 175 8.74 -18.86 -4.62
N GLY A 176 9.15 -17.85 -5.38
CA GLY A 176 8.97 -17.81 -6.84
C GLY A 176 9.74 -18.91 -7.56
N ALA A 177 10.99 -19.17 -7.19
CA ALA A 177 11.82 -20.21 -7.81
C ALA A 177 11.26 -21.62 -7.59
N ILE A 178 10.79 -21.93 -6.37
CA ILE A 178 10.16 -23.22 -6.05
C ILE A 178 8.84 -23.38 -6.82
N ALA A 179 8.02 -22.32 -6.87
CA ALA A 179 6.79 -22.31 -7.65
C ALA A 179 7.06 -22.61 -9.13
N ALA A 180 8.00 -21.89 -9.75
CA ALA A 180 8.38 -22.05 -11.14
C ALA A 180 9.00 -23.42 -11.43
N GLY A 181 9.94 -23.87 -10.58
CA GLY A 181 10.60 -25.17 -10.74
C GLY A 181 9.63 -26.34 -10.65
N GLY A 182 8.70 -26.31 -9.70
CA GLY A 182 7.70 -27.36 -9.54
C GLY A 182 6.72 -27.44 -10.72
N LEU A 183 6.28 -26.29 -11.23
CA LEU A 183 5.45 -26.22 -12.43
C LEU A 183 6.21 -26.68 -13.68
N ALA A 184 7.50 -26.35 -13.80
CA ALA A 184 8.34 -26.79 -14.92
C ALA A 184 8.51 -28.32 -14.94
N VAL A 185 8.73 -28.95 -13.79
CA VAL A 185 8.84 -30.42 -13.67
C VAL A 185 7.58 -31.12 -14.19
N LEU A 186 6.38 -30.65 -13.82
CA LEU A 186 5.14 -31.21 -14.35
C LEU A 186 4.87 -30.80 -15.81
N GLY A 187 5.30 -29.61 -16.21
CA GLY A 187 5.24 -29.15 -17.60
C GLY A 187 6.00 -30.05 -18.58
N GLN A 188 7.09 -30.69 -18.15
CA GLN A 188 7.80 -31.68 -18.96
C GLN A 188 6.92 -32.90 -19.31
N SER A 189 5.90 -33.19 -18.50
CA SER A 189 4.94 -34.27 -18.76
C SER A 189 3.70 -33.82 -19.54
N TRP A 190 3.59 -32.54 -19.91
CA TRP A 190 2.38 -31.92 -20.48
C TRP A 190 1.78 -32.68 -21.67
N THR A 191 2.63 -33.15 -22.58
CA THR A 191 2.20 -33.90 -23.78
C THR A 191 1.61 -35.26 -23.42
N ARG A 192 2.07 -35.88 -22.34
CA ARG A 192 1.63 -37.18 -21.83
C ARG A 192 0.37 -37.10 -20.98
N LEU A 193 0.00 -35.89 -20.55
CA LEU A 193 -1.18 -35.70 -19.71
C LEU A 193 -2.45 -35.62 -20.57
N PRO A 194 -3.53 -36.32 -20.16
CA PRO A 194 -4.84 -36.12 -20.76
C PRO A 194 -5.30 -34.68 -20.52
N VAL A 195 -6.06 -34.13 -21.47
CA VAL A 195 -6.66 -32.79 -21.32
C VAL A 195 -7.54 -32.72 -20.06
N ARG A 196 -8.25 -33.80 -19.74
CA ARG A 196 -9.08 -33.95 -18.55
C ARG A 196 -9.13 -35.40 -18.08
N ALA A 197 -8.91 -35.62 -16.79
CA ALA A 197 -8.95 -36.95 -16.17
C ALA A 197 -10.25 -37.26 -15.40
N GLY A 198 -11.23 -36.33 -15.34
CA GLY A 198 -12.53 -36.53 -14.68
C GLY A 198 -13.24 -35.23 -14.21
N GLY A 199 -14.33 -35.35 -13.44
CA GLY A 199 -15.12 -34.23 -12.86
C GLY A 199 -16.24 -33.71 -13.77
N ARG A 200 -17.06 -32.73 -13.35
CA ARG A 200 -18.02 -32.03 -14.25
C ARG A 200 -17.30 -30.93 -15.03
N ALA A 201 -17.49 -30.87 -16.35
CA ALA A 201 -16.72 -30.00 -17.24
C ALA A 201 -16.86 -28.52 -16.87
N TRP A 202 -18.11 -28.09 -16.68
CA TRP A 202 -18.49 -26.70 -16.46
C TRP A 202 -17.83 -26.07 -15.24
N SER A 203 -17.84 -26.76 -14.08
CA SER A 203 -17.30 -26.21 -12.83
C SER A 203 -15.77 -26.02 -12.85
N ARG A 204 -15.05 -26.82 -13.64
CA ARG A 204 -13.60 -26.67 -13.81
C ARG A 204 -13.26 -25.53 -14.76
N TRP A 205 -13.97 -25.42 -15.87
CA TRP A 205 -13.77 -24.33 -16.82
C TRP A 205 -14.16 -22.97 -16.25
N SER A 206 -15.27 -22.88 -15.51
CA SER A 206 -15.65 -21.63 -14.83
C SER A 206 -14.61 -21.18 -13.82
N GLY A 207 -14.02 -22.11 -13.07
CA GLY A 207 -12.93 -21.82 -12.13
C GLY A 207 -11.66 -21.32 -12.82
N VAL A 208 -11.26 -21.93 -13.94
CA VAL A 208 -10.09 -21.49 -14.70
C VAL A 208 -10.31 -20.10 -15.32
N ILE A 209 -11.47 -19.86 -15.93
CA ILE A 209 -11.79 -18.57 -16.55
C ILE A 209 -11.78 -17.44 -15.51
N LEU A 210 -12.40 -17.66 -14.35
CA LEU A 210 -12.41 -16.68 -13.26
C LEU A 210 -10.98 -16.32 -12.82
N ARG A 211 -10.13 -17.33 -12.62
CA ARG A 211 -8.75 -17.14 -12.16
C ARG A 211 -7.87 -16.47 -13.21
N LEU A 212 -8.03 -16.84 -14.49
CA LEU A 212 -7.36 -16.15 -15.59
C LEU A 212 -7.77 -14.67 -15.66
N GLY A 213 -9.06 -14.38 -15.42
CA GLY A 213 -9.55 -13.01 -15.30
C GLY A 213 -8.89 -12.24 -14.15
N LEU A 214 -8.74 -12.86 -12.98
CA LEU A 214 -8.02 -12.28 -11.83
C LEU A 214 -6.54 -12.01 -12.14
N VAL A 215 -5.85 -12.94 -12.81
CA VAL A 215 -4.46 -12.73 -13.25
C VAL A 215 -4.38 -11.57 -14.24
N ALA A 216 -5.24 -11.54 -15.25
CA ALA A 216 -5.26 -10.47 -16.25
C ALA A 216 -5.55 -9.10 -15.62
N ALA A 217 -6.49 -9.02 -14.67
CA ALA A 217 -6.77 -7.80 -13.93
C ALA A 217 -5.57 -7.36 -13.07
N GLY A 218 -4.91 -8.32 -12.40
CA GLY A 218 -3.71 -8.06 -11.62
C GLY A 218 -2.56 -7.53 -12.49
N VAL A 219 -2.27 -8.20 -13.61
CA VAL A 219 -1.25 -7.74 -14.57
C VAL A 219 -1.59 -6.37 -15.15
N GLY A 220 -2.86 -6.14 -15.52
CA GLY A 220 -3.32 -4.83 -15.99
C GLY A 220 -3.12 -3.72 -14.96
N TYR A 221 -3.37 -4.02 -13.67
CA TYR A 221 -3.06 -3.10 -12.58
C TYR A 221 -1.55 -2.82 -12.48
N LEU A 222 -0.70 -3.84 -12.57
CA LEU A 222 0.76 -3.66 -12.54
C LEU A 222 1.25 -2.77 -13.67
N VAL A 223 0.73 -2.95 -14.89
CA VAL A 223 1.08 -2.13 -16.06
C VAL A 223 0.57 -0.68 -15.89
N ALA A 224 -0.58 -0.48 -15.26
CA ALA A 224 -1.13 0.86 -15.04
C ALA A 224 -0.37 1.67 -13.96
N VAL A 225 0.36 0.99 -13.08
CA VAL A 225 1.05 1.60 -11.92
C VAL A 225 2.57 1.69 -12.13
N ALA A 226 3.11 0.97 -13.13
CA ALA A 226 4.52 1.04 -13.55
C ALA A 226 4.79 2.27 -14.44
#